data_AF-A0A0W0Z3X0-F1
#
_entry.id   AF-A0A0W0Z3X0-F1
#
_cell.length_a   1.000
_cell.length_b   1.000
_cell.length_c   1.000
_cell.angle_alpha   90.00
_cell.angle_beta   90.00
_cell.angle_gamma   90.00
#
_symmetry.space_group_name_H-M   'P 1'
#
loop_
_entity.id
_entity.type
_entity.pdbx_description
1 polymer ?
#
loop_
_entity_poly.entity_id
_entity_poly.type
_entity_poly.pdbx_seq_one_letter_code
_entity_poly.pdbx_strand_id
1 'polypeptide(L)'
;MSTQKICAALVTGKHCIDASNLKEDQMLKYADSAKNAIVNRTLEDGSEGMVARALHQVLEPQKENTGQFKLIEVTHLQPQELPPSTRPATHLVPKETLFNAQWYTQYEMPASATDGSSNAFGGFGTIKMSSYDSLSIPVVDALYAPDEFLAAYGVKLVHLTEPTQIDFGKSADLMLFQYDVHTEYFDKYIKTPKGGGVYLETHNDFPHLAIPLHPSCGGSYTVGRQIGTNEYAIVSFKINYGWALVIAPGAIHDDATLTGPYIIGLTTNVDTEHVNTALMRTKDDRLMDAVLINPSSEPLSGDGITSIKQCKALLFAQSQMSRKTNLESLARSADKRPEKERLQIFNYLKSLPADTLSELRHLSDTAQEAYDQTSGLALLQ
;
A
#
# COMPACT_ATOMS: atom_id res chain seq x y z
N MET A 1 -13.85 17.58 -29.20
CA MET A 1 -12.61 17.73 -28.42
C MET A 1 -11.75 16.51 -28.71
N SER A 2 -10.44 16.67 -28.90
CA SER A 2 -9.54 15.53 -29.08
C SER A 2 -9.55 14.71 -27.79
N THR A 3 -9.99 13.44 -27.85
CA THR A 3 -9.94 12.55 -26.69
C THR A 3 -8.51 12.04 -26.56
N GLN A 4 -7.76 12.55 -25.57
CA GLN A 4 -6.44 12.01 -25.28
C GLN A 4 -6.60 10.61 -24.67
N LYS A 5 -5.82 9.65 -25.15
CA LYS A 5 -5.87 8.27 -24.70
C LYS A 5 -4.48 7.71 -24.48
N ILE A 6 -4.34 6.90 -23.44
CA ILE A 6 -3.14 6.11 -23.18
C ILE A 6 -3.48 4.66 -23.46
N CYS A 7 -2.69 3.98 -24.27
CA CYS A 7 -2.93 2.59 -24.61
C CYS A 7 -1.76 1.71 -24.19
N ALA A 8 -2.06 0.57 -23.57
CA ALA A 8 -1.12 -0.49 -23.25
C ALA A 8 -1.43 -1.75 -24.08
N ALA A 9 -0.38 -2.51 -24.39
CA ALA A 9 -0.52 -3.86 -24.94
C ALA A 9 -0.62 -4.84 -23.76
N LEU A 10 -1.75 -5.51 -23.62
CA LEU A 10 -2.01 -6.51 -22.60
C LEU A 10 -2.10 -7.90 -23.25
N VAL A 11 -2.05 -8.94 -22.42
CA VAL A 11 -2.24 -10.33 -22.89
C VAL A 11 -3.58 -10.51 -23.61
N THR A 12 -4.62 -9.78 -23.19
CA THR A 12 -5.96 -9.78 -23.78
C THR A 12 -6.08 -8.88 -25.02
N GLY A 13 -5.02 -8.16 -25.40
CA GLY A 13 -4.99 -7.24 -26.53
C GLY A 13 -4.68 -5.80 -26.14
N LYS A 14 -4.93 -4.88 -27.06
CA LYS A 14 -4.72 -3.44 -26.81
C LYS A 14 -5.86 -2.88 -25.97
N HIS A 15 -5.53 -2.32 -24.81
CA HIS A 15 -6.49 -1.60 -23.95
C HIS A 15 -6.11 -0.12 -23.87
N CYS A 16 -7.09 0.77 -23.93
CA CYS A 16 -6.87 2.21 -23.87
C CYS A 16 -7.74 2.84 -22.79
N ILE A 17 -7.15 3.73 -22.01
CA ILE A 17 -7.83 4.51 -20.99
C ILE A 17 -8.01 5.96 -21.45
N ASP A 18 -9.02 6.62 -20.92
CA ASP A 18 -9.20 8.06 -21.08
C ASP A 18 -8.11 8.82 -20.29
N ALA A 19 -7.49 9.81 -20.93
CA ALA A 19 -6.54 10.71 -20.30
C ALA A 19 -6.81 12.16 -20.70
N SER A 20 -8.04 12.46 -21.14
CA SER A 20 -8.43 13.79 -21.64
C SER A 20 -8.33 14.91 -20.60
N ASN A 21 -8.21 14.56 -19.33
CA ASN A 21 -8.04 15.50 -18.21
C ASN A 21 -6.57 15.85 -17.93
N LEU A 22 -5.62 15.13 -18.53
CA LEU A 22 -4.21 15.47 -18.40
C LEU A 22 -3.87 16.69 -19.24
N LYS A 23 -3.01 17.54 -18.68
CA LYS A 23 -2.36 18.60 -19.45
C LYS A 23 -1.37 17.98 -20.44
N GLU A 24 -1.08 18.68 -21.53
CA GLU A 24 -0.18 18.18 -22.59
C GLU A 24 1.22 17.84 -22.07
N ASP A 25 1.76 18.65 -21.15
CA ASP A 25 3.04 18.41 -20.48
C ASP A 25 3.02 17.17 -19.58
N GLN A 26 1.94 16.97 -18.80
CA GLN A 26 1.74 15.75 -18.03
C GLN A 26 1.61 14.53 -18.93
N MET A 27 0.93 14.67 -20.07
CA MET A 27 0.80 13.59 -21.02
C MET A 27 2.17 13.20 -21.60
N LEU A 28 2.97 14.18 -22.04
CA LEU A 28 4.33 13.92 -22.52
C LEU A 28 5.23 13.27 -21.47
N LYS A 29 5.08 13.65 -20.20
CA LYS A 29 5.92 13.16 -19.10
C LYS A 29 5.54 11.77 -18.60
N TYR A 30 4.24 11.47 -18.53
CA TYR A 30 3.73 10.30 -17.79
C TYR A 30 3.05 9.23 -18.66
N ALA A 31 2.87 9.46 -19.97
CA ALA A 31 2.20 8.48 -20.85
C ALA A 31 2.79 7.07 -20.77
N ASP A 32 4.12 6.98 -20.79
CA ASP A 32 4.81 5.70 -20.88
C ASP A 32 4.78 4.95 -19.56
N SER A 33 5.05 5.63 -18.45
CA SER A 33 4.99 5.03 -17.13
C SER A 33 3.57 4.63 -16.74
N ALA A 34 2.57 5.44 -17.10
CA ALA A 34 1.16 5.14 -16.85
C ALA A 34 0.68 3.83 -17.50
N LYS A 35 1.29 3.38 -18.62
CA LYS A 35 0.94 2.10 -19.26
C LYS A 35 1.10 0.90 -18.33
N ASN A 36 2.03 0.96 -17.38
CA ASN A 36 2.33 -0.14 -16.46
C ASN A 36 1.20 -0.39 -15.44
N ALA A 37 0.35 0.61 -15.20
CA ALA A 37 -0.81 0.50 -14.31
C ALA A 37 -2.11 0.19 -15.06
N ILE A 38 -2.08 0.10 -16.41
CA ILE A 38 -3.27 -0.23 -17.19
C ILE A 38 -3.55 -1.73 -17.08
N VAL A 39 -4.65 -2.08 -16.41
CA VAL A 39 -5.12 -3.46 -16.29
C VAL A 39 -6.45 -3.68 -17.01
N ASN A 40 -6.64 -4.90 -17.52
CA ASN A 40 -7.92 -5.40 -18.02
C ASN A 40 -8.04 -6.88 -17.64
N ARG A 41 -8.40 -7.12 -16.38
CA ARG A 41 -8.50 -8.46 -15.80
C ARG A 41 -9.89 -9.01 -16.06
N THR A 42 -9.96 -10.22 -16.62
CA THR A 42 -11.21 -10.93 -16.91
C THR A 42 -11.42 -12.12 -15.99
N LEU A 43 -12.68 -12.37 -15.66
CA LEU A 43 -13.13 -13.56 -14.95
C LEU A 43 -13.12 -14.80 -15.88
N GLU A 44 -13.35 -15.98 -15.33
CA GLU A 44 -13.33 -17.25 -16.10
C GLU A 44 -14.41 -17.31 -17.19
N ASP A 45 -15.57 -16.68 -16.96
CA ASP A 45 -16.66 -16.59 -17.93
C ASP A 45 -16.43 -15.51 -19.01
N GLY A 46 -15.28 -14.81 -18.94
CA GLY A 46 -14.90 -13.74 -19.85
C GLY A 46 -15.46 -12.37 -19.49
N SER A 47 -16.24 -12.24 -18.41
CA SER A 47 -16.70 -10.93 -17.94
C SER A 47 -15.53 -10.10 -17.39
N GLU A 48 -15.76 -8.79 -17.29
CA GLU A 48 -14.79 -7.89 -16.66
C GLU A 48 -14.68 -8.20 -15.15
N GLY A 49 -13.44 -8.26 -14.65
CA GLY A 49 -13.11 -8.38 -13.24
C GLY A 49 -12.64 -7.05 -12.67
N MET A 50 -11.51 -6.54 -13.15
CA MET A 50 -10.98 -5.22 -12.80
C MET A 50 -10.40 -4.55 -14.04
N VAL A 51 -10.88 -3.35 -14.36
CA VAL A 51 -10.51 -2.66 -15.60
C VAL A 51 -10.13 -1.21 -15.33
N ALA A 52 -8.93 -0.83 -15.78
CA ALA A 52 -8.53 0.58 -15.80
C ALA A 52 -9.35 1.32 -16.86
N ARG A 53 -9.94 2.47 -16.49
CA ARG A 53 -10.79 3.27 -17.40
C ARG A 53 -10.21 4.63 -17.73
N ALA A 54 -9.57 5.27 -16.77
CA ALA A 54 -9.07 6.62 -16.93
C ALA A 54 -7.82 6.88 -16.07
N LEU A 55 -6.98 7.82 -16.50
CA LEU A 55 -6.01 8.51 -15.66
C LEU A 55 -6.50 9.95 -15.50
N HIS A 56 -7.04 10.26 -14.32
CA HIS A 56 -7.69 11.54 -14.06
C HIS A 56 -6.69 12.68 -13.93
N GLN A 57 -5.63 12.44 -13.15
CA GLN A 57 -4.60 13.44 -12.90
C GLN A 57 -3.32 12.78 -12.42
N VAL A 58 -2.20 13.49 -12.58
CA VAL A 58 -0.95 13.19 -11.86
C VAL A 58 -0.71 14.31 -10.85
N LEU A 59 -0.62 13.95 -9.57
CA LEU A 59 -0.23 14.87 -8.50
C LEU A 59 1.29 14.86 -8.38
N GLU A 60 1.88 16.04 -8.20
CA GLU A 60 3.31 16.21 -7.99
C GLU A 60 3.54 16.97 -6.67
N PRO A 61 4.64 16.71 -5.94
CA PRO A 61 5.00 17.49 -4.76
C PRO A 61 5.07 18.99 -5.08
N GLN A 62 4.48 19.81 -4.20
CA GLN A 62 4.51 21.28 -4.34
C GLN A 62 5.68 21.89 -3.58
N LYS A 63 6.07 21.27 -2.46
CA LYS A 63 7.19 21.69 -1.61
C LYS A 63 7.85 20.48 -1.00
N GLU A 64 9.16 20.33 -1.26
CA GLU A 64 9.93 19.14 -0.87
C GLU A 64 9.19 17.88 -1.38
N ASN A 65 8.86 16.94 -0.49
CA ASN A 65 8.14 15.72 -0.84
C ASN A 65 6.66 15.79 -0.46
N THR A 66 6.10 16.99 -0.28
CA THR A 66 4.71 17.17 0.16
C THR A 66 3.93 18.10 -0.76
N GLY A 67 2.60 17.98 -0.75
CA GLY A 67 1.72 18.93 -1.41
C GLY A 67 0.37 19.03 -0.73
N GLN A 68 -0.30 20.18 -0.88
CA GLN A 68 -1.69 20.35 -0.44
C GLN A 68 -2.63 20.28 -1.63
N PHE A 69 -3.68 19.46 -1.50
CA PHE A 69 -4.64 19.19 -2.56
C PHE A 69 -6.06 19.18 -2.01
N LYS A 70 -7.01 19.61 -2.83
CA LYS A 70 -8.43 19.30 -2.64
C LYS A 70 -8.78 18.17 -3.59
N LEU A 71 -9.05 16.99 -3.05
CA LEU A 71 -9.26 15.80 -3.88
C LEU A 71 -10.50 15.93 -4.77
N ILE A 72 -11.49 16.76 -4.41
CA ILE A 72 -12.65 17.00 -5.29
C ILE A 72 -12.25 17.53 -6.67
N GLU A 73 -11.16 18.31 -6.77
CA GLU A 73 -10.68 18.92 -8.01
C GLU A 73 -10.22 17.88 -9.04
N VAL A 74 -9.93 16.66 -8.60
CA VAL A 74 -9.33 15.59 -9.42
C VAL A 74 -10.28 14.43 -9.68
N THR A 75 -11.49 14.46 -9.12
CA THR A 75 -12.51 13.40 -9.26
C THR A 75 -13.60 13.72 -10.28
N HIS A 76 -13.73 14.98 -10.69
CA HIS A 76 -14.85 15.51 -11.49
C HIS A 76 -16.25 15.37 -10.85
N LEU A 77 -16.32 14.97 -9.59
CA LEU A 77 -17.57 14.92 -8.84
C LEU A 77 -18.07 16.33 -8.54
N GLN A 78 -19.38 16.46 -8.41
CA GLN A 78 -20.01 17.74 -8.10
C GLN A 78 -20.10 17.92 -6.58
N PRO A 79 -19.56 19.02 -6.00
CA PRO A 79 -19.59 19.23 -4.56
C PRO A 79 -20.99 19.17 -3.93
N GLN A 80 -22.02 19.61 -4.66
CA GLN A 80 -23.41 19.58 -4.19
C GLN A 80 -24.02 18.16 -4.11
N GLU A 81 -23.38 17.16 -4.71
CA GLU A 81 -23.84 15.76 -4.70
C GLU A 81 -23.15 14.95 -3.60
N LEU A 82 -22.14 15.51 -2.94
CA LEU A 82 -21.42 14.85 -1.87
C LEU A 82 -22.20 14.90 -0.55
N PRO A 83 -22.09 13.87 0.31
CA PRO A 83 -22.57 13.95 1.67
C PRO A 83 -21.85 15.04 2.48
N PRO A 84 -22.35 15.40 3.68
CA PRO A 84 -21.72 16.39 4.53
C PRO A 84 -20.26 16.03 4.88
N SER A 85 -19.40 17.05 4.96
CA SER A 85 -18.00 16.88 5.39
C SER A 85 -17.84 16.67 6.90
N THR A 86 -18.91 16.80 7.67
CA THR A 86 -18.88 16.58 9.11
C THR A 86 -19.05 15.09 9.41
N ARG A 87 -18.08 14.52 10.12
CA ARG A 87 -18.17 13.13 10.62
C ARG A 87 -19.22 13.03 11.74
N PRO A 88 -19.87 11.87 11.90
CA PRO A 88 -20.73 11.62 13.06
C PRO A 88 -19.98 11.84 14.38
N ALA A 89 -20.64 12.47 15.36
CA ALA A 89 -20.05 12.70 16.69
C ALA A 89 -19.89 11.40 17.50
N THR A 90 -20.65 10.35 17.13
CA THR A 90 -20.53 9.03 17.75
C THR A 90 -19.41 8.26 17.07
N HIS A 91 -18.46 7.80 17.85
CA HIS A 91 -17.40 6.90 17.39
C HIS A 91 -17.68 5.47 17.83
N LEU A 92 -17.34 4.51 16.96
CA LEU A 92 -17.36 3.09 17.30
C LEU A 92 -16.01 2.73 17.93
N VAL A 93 -16.01 1.77 18.86
CA VAL A 93 -14.79 1.08 19.29
C VAL A 93 -14.39 0.15 18.15
N PRO A 94 -13.33 0.45 17.38
CA PRO A 94 -13.01 -0.33 16.21
C PRO A 94 -12.47 -1.70 16.64
N LYS A 95 -12.87 -2.75 15.91
CA LYS A 95 -12.31 -4.09 16.08
C LYS A 95 -11.16 -4.27 15.09
N GLU A 96 -10.10 -4.93 15.53
CA GLU A 96 -8.98 -5.39 14.71
C GLU A 96 -8.76 -6.88 14.98
N THR A 97 -8.23 -7.61 14.00
CA THR A 97 -7.81 -9.00 14.17
C THR A 97 -6.31 -9.05 14.37
N LEU A 98 -5.86 -9.75 15.40
CA LEU A 98 -4.46 -10.03 15.63
C LEU A 98 -4.09 -11.36 14.99
N PHE A 99 -2.93 -11.41 14.34
CA PHE A 99 -2.43 -12.64 13.75
C PHE A 99 -0.90 -12.71 13.77
N ASN A 100 -0.40 -13.94 13.72
CA ASN A 100 1.03 -14.23 13.70
C ASN A 100 1.41 -14.79 12.33
N ALA A 101 2.38 -14.15 11.70
CA ALA A 101 2.85 -14.54 10.38
C ALA A 101 4.33 -14.18 10.18
N GLN A 102 5.00 -14.93 9.32
CA GLN A 102 6.33 -14.56 8.84
C GLN A 102 6.18 -13.93 7.46
N TRP A 103 6.68 -12.71 7.31
CA TRP A 103 6.67 -11.99 6.04
C TRP A 103 7.99 -12.19 5.32
N TYR A 104 7.93 -12.77 4.13
CA TYR A 104 9.08 -12.96 3.25
C TYR A 104 8.90 -12.12 2.00
N THR A 105 9.98 -11.47 1.57
CA THR A 105 10.04 -10.80 0.26
C THR A 105 10.01 -11.82 -0.88
N GLN A 106 9.74 -11.35 -2.11
CA GLN A 106 9.83 -12.16 -3.32
C GLN A 106 11.20 -12.80 -3.55
N TYR A 107 12.27 -12.25 -2.95
CA TYR A 107 13.64 -12.78 -3.08
C TYR A 107 13.98 -13.82 -2.01
N GLU A 108 13.30 -13.76 -0.85
CA GLU A 108 13.50 -14.71 0.24
C GLU A 108 12.63 -15.95 0.08
N MET A 109 11.34 -15.75 -0.25
CA MET A 109 10.38 -16.81 -0.49
C MET A 109 9.34 -16.34 -1.52
N PRO A 110 9.62 -16.53 -2.82
CA PRO A 110 8.66 -16.25 -3.88
C PRO A 110 7.37 -17.04 -3.63
N ALA A 111 6.22 -16.39 -3.80
CA ALA A 111 4.94 -17.09 -3.69
C ALA A 111 4.77 -18.10 -4.82
N SER A 112 4.28 -19.28 -4.46
CA SER A 112 3.82 -20.30 -5.39
C SER A 112 2.34 -20.12 -5.74
N ALA A 113 1.88 -20.82 -6.79
CA ALA A 113 0.47 -20.89 -7.20
C ALA A 113 -0.17 -19.52 -7.57
N THR A 114 0.57 -18.72 -8.33
CA THR A 114 0.10 -17.51 -9.02
C THR A 114 0.71 -17.47 -10.42
N ASP A 115 -0.01 -16.93 -11.40
CA ASP A 115 0.54 -16.64 -12.74
C ASP A 115 1.21 -15.25 -12.79
N GLY A 116 1.25 -14.53 -11.67
CA GLY A 116 1.83 -13.19 -11.55
C GLY A 116 0.94 -12.07 -12.08
N SER A 117 -0.19 -12.36 -12.72
CA SER A 117 -1.03 -11.35 -13.39
C SER A 117 -1.75 -10.38 -12.46
N SER A 118 -1.80 -10.70 -11.16
CA SER A 118 -2.42 -9.88 -10.12
C SER A 118 -1.51 -8.80 -9.53
N ASN A 119 -0.19 -8.82 -9.77
CA ASN A 119 0.72 -7.78 -9.30
C ASN A 119 1.05 -6.77 -10.40
N ALA A 120 0.89 -5.48 -10.14
CA ALA A 120 1.34 -4.42 -11.05
C ALA A 120 2.84 -4.10 -10.92
N PHE A 121 3.50 -4.59 -9.85
CA PHE A 121 4.84 -4.15 -9.45
C PHE A 121 5.92 -5.26 -9.48
N GLY A 122 5.62 -6.45 -10.00
CA GLY A 122 6.59 -7.55 -10.15
C GLY A 122 6.18 -8.85 -9.49
N GLY A 123 7.15 -9.59 -8.92
CA GLY A 123 6.90 -10.87 -8.26
C GLY A 123 6.25 -10.72 -6.88
N PHE A 124 5.80 -11.84 -6.33
CA PHE A 124 5.16 -11.89 -5.02
C PHE A 124 6.09 -12.53 -3.98
N GLY A 125 6.18 -11.90 -2.81
CA GLY A 125 6.65 -12.55 -1.59
C GLY A 125 5.57 -13.42 -0.96
N THR A 126 5.85 -13.96 0.24
CA THR A 126 4.92 -14.85 0.97
C THR A 126 4.72 -14.36 2.39
N ILE A 127 3.46 -14.25 2.83
CA ILE A 127 3.10 -14.10 4.24
C ILE A 127 2.64 -15.46 4.75
N LYS A 128 3.49 -16.15 5.50
CA LYS A 128 3.22 -17.49 6.00
C LYS A 128 2.58 -17.45 7.38
N MET A 129 1.31 -17.84 7.46
CA MET A 129 0.55 -17.86 8.71
C MET A 129 1.08 -18.94 9.64
N SER A 130 1.15 -18.63 10.94
CA SER A 130 1.70 -19.56 11.94
C SER A 130 0.73 -20.69 12.33
N SER A 131 -0.59 -20.44 12.28
CA SER A 131 -1.58 -21.38 12.82
C SER A 131 -2.99 -21.26 12.21
N TYR A 132 -3.20 -20.36 11.25
CA TYR A 132 -4.53 -20.04 10.74
C TYR A 132 -4.70 -20.56 9.32
N ASP A 133 -5.82 -21.25 9.08
CA ASP A 133 -6.28 -21.63 7.75
C ASP A 133 -7.18 -20.56 7.11
N SER A 134 -7.78 -19.71 7.94
CA SER A 134 -8.55 -18.55 7.51
C SER A 134 -8.35 -17.35 8.42
N LEU A 135 -8.50 -16.14 7.88
CA LEU A 135 -8.32 -14.88 8.59
C LEU A 135 -9.61 -14.09 8.50
N SER A 136 -10.25 -13.91 9.66
CA SER A 136 -11.43 -13.08 9.80
C SER A 136 -11.01 -11.62 9.94
N ILE A 137 -11.38 -10.76 8.99
CA ILE A 137 -10.97 -9.34 8.99
C ILE A 137 -12.21 -8.48 9.29
N PRO A 138 -12.26 -7.76 10.42
CA PRO A 138 -13.40 -6.89 10.73
C PRO A 138 -13.45 -5.71 9.76
N VAL A 139 -14.66 -5.40 9.27
CA VAL A 139 -14.92 -4.22 8.46
C VAL A 139 -15.43 -3.09 9.35
N VAL A 140 -14.76 -1.95 9.35
CA VAL A 140 -15.14 -0.76 10.11
C VAL A 140 -15.53 0.33 9.12
N ASP A 141 -16.68 0.98 9.33
CA ASP A 141 -17.00 2.19 8.57
C ASP A 141 -16.06 3.32 9.01
N ALA A 142 -15.25 3.81 8.07
CA ALA A 142 -14.22 4.79 8.34
C ALA A 142 -14.79 6.08 8.95
N LEU A 143 -16.04 6.46 8.61
CA LEU A 143 -16.69 7.66 9.17
C LEU A 143 -16.83 7.59 10.68
N TYR A 144 -16.89 6.40 11.27
CA TYR A 144 -17.09 6.19 12.70
C TYR A 144 -15.81 5.81 13.45
N ALA A 145 -14.69 5.56 12.75
CA ALA A 145 -13.42 5.18 13.35
C ALA A 145 -12.64 6.41 13.88
N PRO A 146 -12.24 6.50 15.16
CA PRO A 146 -11.45 7.62 15.67
C PRO A 146 -10.22 7.91 14.81
N ASP A 147 -9.84 9.19 14.66
CA ASP A 147 -8.66 9.58 13.88
C ASP A 147 -7.38 8.92 14.40
N GLU A 148 -7.27 8.72 15.71
CA GLU A 148 -6.13 8.02 16.31
C GLU A 148 -6.07 6.55 15.91
N PHE A 149 -7.22 5.91 15.70
CA PHE A 149 -7.27 4.52 15.23
C PHE A 149 -6.84 4.44 13.77
N LEU A 150 -7.36 5.31 12.91
CA LEU A 150 -6.93 5.42 11.51
C LEU A 150 -5.41 5.68 11.42
N ALA A 151 -4.92 6.64 12.19
CA ALA A 151 -3.50 7.01 12.20
C ALA A 151 -2.58 5.86 12.66
N ALA A 152 -3.05 4.97 13.53
CA ALA A 152 -2.28 3.80 13.98
C ALA A 152 -1.97 2.80 12.83
N TYR A 153 -2.71 2.87 11.73
CA TYR A 153 -2.48 2.11 10.50
C TYR A 153 -1.84 2.95 9.39
N GLY A 154 -1.38 4.17 9.69
CA GLY A 154 -0.84 5.07 8.68
C GLY A 154 -1.90 5.55 7.68
N VAL A 155 -3.18 5.58 8.06
CA VAL A 155 -4.25 6.09 7.20
C VAL A 155 -4.92 7.34 7.77
N LYS A 156 -5.43 8.18 6.88
CA LYS A 156 -6.23 9.35 7.20
C LYS A 156 -7.49 9.35 6.34
N LEU A 157 -8.64 9.58 6.96
CA LEU A 157 -9.88 9.81 6.24
C LEU A 157 -10.06 11.30 5.98
N VAL A 158 -10.34 11.67 4.73
CA VAL A 158 -10.50 13.08 4.31
C VAL A 158 -11.75 13.25 3.48
N HIS A 159 -12.49 14.33 3.73
CA HIS A 159 -13.60 14.69 2.86
C HIS A 159 -13.04 15.30 1.57
N LEU A 160 -13.66 15.02 0.42
CA LEU A 160 -13.09 15.42 -0.88
C LEU A 160 -12.97 16.94 -1.05
N THR A 161 -13.85 17.71 -0.41
CA THR A 161 -13.84 19.19 -0.49
C THR A 161 -12.82 19.85 0.42
N GLU A 162 -12.23 19.11 1.37
CA GLU A 162 -11.31 19.66 2.35
C GLU A 162 -9.87 19.60 1.83
N PRO A 163 -9.05 20.63 2.10
CA PRO A 163 -7.62 20.56 1.82
C PRO A 163 -6.98 19.44 2.63
N THR A 164 -6.21 18.59 1.95
CA THR A 164 -5.37 17.59 2.61
C THR A 164 -3.93 17.71 2.14
N GLN A 165 -3.02 17.54 3.10
CA GLN A 165 -1.61 17.35 2.80
C GLN A 165 -1.38 15.89 2.42
N ILE A 166 -0.65 15.67 1.34
CA ILE A 166 -0.16 14.36 0.91
C ILE A 166 1.36 14.38 1.05
N ASP A 167 1.90 13.35 1.70
CA ASP A 167 3.33 13.05 1.74
C ASP A 167 3.63 12.04 0.63
N PHE A 168 4.43 12.45 -0.34
CA PHE A 168 4.83 11.62 -1.48
C PHE A 168 5.95 10.65 -1.14
N GLY A 169 6.49 10.66 0.08
CA GLY A 169 7.61 9.81 0.46
C GLY A 169 8.86 10.19 -0.31
N LYS A 170 9.33 9.29 -1.18
CA LYS A 170 10.43 9.55 -2.13
C LYS A 170 9.94 9.71 -3.57
N SER A 171 8.66 9.48 -3.82
CA SER A 171 8.10 9.58 -5.17
C SER A 171 8.04 11.02 -5.65
N ALA A 172 8.25 11.18 -6.96
CA ALA A 172 8.07 12.43 -7.65
C ALA A 172 6.61 12.64 -8.12
N ASP A 173 5.77 11.62 -8.03
CA ASP A 173 4.41 11.63 -8.55
C ASP A 173 3.43 10.70 -7.82
N LEU A 174 2.14 10.99 -8.01
CA LEU A 174 1.05 10.10 -7.65
C LEU A 174 -0.01 10.16 -8.77
N MET A 175 -0.14 9.07 -9.52
CA MET A 175 -1.06 8.93 -10.64
C MET A 175 -2.42 8.44 -10.16
N LEU A 176 -3.48 9.14 -10.54
CA LEU A 176 -4.84 8.88 -10.08
C LEU A 176 -5.61 8.08 -11.13
N PHE A 177 -5.50 6.76 -11.06
CA PHE A 177 -6.16 5.86 -11.99
C PHE A 177 -7.57 5.53 -11.53
N GLN A 178 -8.54 5.61 -12.44
CA GLN A 178 -9.83 4.98 -12.23
C GLN A 178 -9.78 3.50 -12.59
N TYR A 179 -10.16 2.66 -11.63
CA TYR A 179 -10.45 1.26 -11.84
C TYR A 179 -11.93 0.97 -11.58
N ASP A 180 -12.56 0.28 -12.51
CA ASP A 180 -13.87 -0.31 -12.30
C ASP A 180 -13.66 -1.75 -11.80
N VAL A 181 -14.04 -2.02 -10.56
CA VAL A 181 -13.87 -3.34 -9.93
C VAL A 181 -15.23 -4.05 -9.83
N HIS A 182 -15.35 -5.22 -10.45
CA HIS A 182 -16.58 -6.00 -10.45
C HIS A 182 -16.83 -6.62 -9.07
N THR A 183 -18.10 -6.75 -8.66
CA THR A 183 -18.47 -7.25 -7.32
C THR A 183 -17.99 -8.67 -7.04
N GLU A 184 -17.83 -9.47 -8.09
CA GLU A 184 -17.36 -10.85 -8.00
C GLU A 184 -15.84 -10.98 -8.18
N TYR A 185 -15.11 -9.88 -8.41
CA TYR A 185 -13.68 -9.90 -8.70
C TYR A 185 -12.86 -10.57 -7.58
N PHE A 186 -13.17 -10.23 -6.33
CA PHE A 186 -12.47 -10.82 -5.19
C PHE A 186 -12.64 -12.35 -5.14
N ASP A 187 -13.88 -12.83 -5.20
CA ASP A 187 -14.17 -14.25 -5.06
C ASP A 187 -13.80 -15.07 -6.31
N LYS A 188 -14.05 -14.54 -7.50
CA LYS A 188 -13.85 -15.26 -8.77
C LYS A 188 -12.50 -15.03 -9.43
N TYR A 189 -11.71 -14.07 -8.96
CA TYR A 189 -10.36 -13.82 -9.48
C TYR A 189 -9.32 -13.91 -8.37
N ILE A 190 -9.37 -13.02 -7.37
CA ILE A 190 -8.32 -12.89 -6.35
C ILE A 190 -8.13 -14.19 -5.57
N LYS A 191 -9.22 -14.80 -5.10
CA LYS A 191 -9.19 -16.05 -4.31
C LYS A 191 -8.86 -17.31 -5.11
N THR A 192 -8.62 -17.19 -6.42
CA THR A 192 -8.26 -18.32 -7.29
C THR A 192 -6.74 -18.43 -7.45
N PRO A 193 -6.20 -19.56 -7.95
CA PRO A 193 -4.79 -19.66 -8.32
C PRO A 193 -4.36 -18.62 -9.38
N LYS A 194 -5.28 -18.11 -10.21
CA LYS A 194 -4.99 -17.02 -11.16
C LYS A 194 -4.70 -15.71 -10.42
N GLY A 195 -5.52 -15.36 -9.43
CA GLY A 195 -5.30 -14.19 -8.58
C GLY A 195 -4.19 -14.36 -7.54
N GLY A 196 -3.82 -15.60 -7.22
CA GLY A 196 -2.77 -15.93 -6.26
C GLY A 196 -3.22 -15.91 -4.79
N GLY A 197 -4.49 -15.60 -4.52
CA GLY A 197 -5.04 -15.45 -3.17
C GLY A 197 -4.96 -14.04 -2.62
N VAL A 198 -5.37 -13.90 -1.36
CA VAL A 198 -5.30 -12.66 -0.59
C VAL A 198 -3.85 -12.22 -0.45
N TYR A 199 -3.58 -10.92 -0.57
CA TYR A 199 -2.25 -10.34 -0.40
C TYR A 199 -2.28 -9.21 0.63
N LEU A 200 -1.09 -8.84 1.09
CA LEU A 200 -0.85 -7.53 1.67
C LEU A 200 0.37 -6.93 0.98
N GLU A 201 0.36 -5.62 0.83
CA GLU A 201 1.45 -4.88 0.24
C GLU A 201 1.92 -3.74 1.15
N THR A 202 3.17 -3.35 0.97
CA THR A 202 3.75 -2.18 1.62
C THR A 202 4.87 -1.60 0.76
N HIS A 203 4.88 -0.29 0.63
CA HIS A 203 5.82 0.47 -0.20
C HIS A 203 6.25 1.72 0.56
N ASN A 204 7.53 1.84 0.90
CA ASN A 204 8.04 2.95 1.73
C ASN A 204 8.19 4.28 0.97
N ASP A 205 8.11 4.23 -0.35
CA ASP A 205 8.54 5.34 -1.20
C ASP A 205 7.39 6.21 -1.70
N PHE A 206 6.13 5.79 -1.57
CA PHE A 206 4.99 6.53 -2.07
C PHE A 206 3.70 6.25 -1.29
N PRO A 207 2.77 7.22 -1.25
CA PRO A 207 1.46 7.05 -0.64
C PRO A 207 0.52 6.32 -1.61
N HIS A 208 -0.58 5.82 -1.05
CA HIS A 208 -1.76 5.43 -1.83
C HIS A 208 -2.94 6.36 -1.53
N LEU A 209 -3.88 6.41 -2.47
CA LEU A 209 -5.20 7.01 -2.27
C LEU A 209 -6.27 6.02 -2.69
N ALA A 210 -7.40 6.01 -1.99
CA ALA A 210 -8.60 5.29 -2.43
C ALA A 210 -9.81 6.20 -2.33
N ILE A 211 -10.47 6.45 -3.47
CA ILE A 211 -11.59 7.39 -3.59
C ILE A 211 -12.75 6.71 -4.33
N PRO A 212 -13.90 6.47 -3.68
CA PRO A 212 -15.10 6.00 -4.35
C PRO A 212 -15.66 7.08 -5.29
N LEU A 213 -15.93 6.74 -6.55
CA LEU A 213 -16.51 7.67 -7.54
C LEU A 213 -18.04 7.60 -7.62
N HIS A 214 -18.68 6.66 -6.94
CA HIS A 214 -20.14 6.52 -6.97
C HIS A 214 -20.70 6.07 -5.62
N PRO A 215 -21.94 6.47 -5.23
CA PRO A 215 -22.58 6.00 -3.99
C PRO A 215 -22.77 4.48 -3.90
N SER A 216 -22.78 3.77 -5.03
CA SER A 216 -22.88 2.31 -5.07
C SER A 216 -21.55 1.59 -4.87
N CYS A 217 -20.44 2.31 -4.76
CA CYS A 217 -19.16 1.70 -4.46
C CYS A 217 -19.24 0.98 -3.11
N GLY A 218 -18.72 -0.25 -3.08
CA GLY A 218 -18.77 -1.13 -1.93
C GLY A 218 -17.42 -1.75 -1.63
N GLY A 219 -17.44 -2.80 -0.81
CA GLY A 219 -16.22 -3.41 -0.31
C GLY A 219 -15.54 -2.54 0.76
N SER A 220 -14.26 -2.82 0.99
CA SER A 220 -13.46 -2.12 1.98
C SER A 220 -11.98 -2.13 1.61
N TYR A 221 -11.21 -1.25 2.25
CA TYR A 221 -9.78 -1.11 2.06
C TYR A 221 -9.07 -1.71 3.27
N THR A 222 -8.36 -2.81 3.06
CA THR A 222 -7.72 -3.56 4.14
C THR A 222 -6.40 -2.90 4.50
N VAL A 223 -6.14 -2.75 5.81
CA VAL A 223 -4.88 -2.21 6.31
C VAL A 223 -4.35 -3.04 7.47
N GLY A 224 -3.03 -3.12 7.54
CA GLY A 224 -2.29 -3.83 8.57
C GLY A 224 -1.34 -2.91 9.31
N ARG A 225 -0.92 -3.35 10.50
CA ARG A 225 0.21 -2.77 11.23
C ARG A 225 0.95 -3.87 11.96
N GLN A 226 2.27 -3.75 12.01
CA GLN A 226 3.09 -4.64 12.81
C GLN A 226 3.02 -4.20 14.28
N ILE A 227 2.71 -5.13 15.19
CA ILE A 227 2.61 -4.86 16.63
C ILE A 227 3.75 -5.50 17.44
N GLY A 228 4.43 -6.47 16.84
CA GLY A 228 5.57 -7.19 17.41
C GLY A 228 6.31 -7.98 16.34
N THR A 229 7.34 -8.71 16.74
CA THR A 229 8.07 -9.59 15.82
C THR A 229 7.14 -10.70 15.33
N ASN A 230 6.88 -10.77 14.02
CA ASN A 230 5.92 -11.69 13.41
C ASN A 230 4.48 -11.57 13.94
N GLU A 231 4.13 -10.44 14.55
CA GLU A 231 2.81 -10.16 15.10
C GLU A 231 2.22 -8.92 14.44
N TYR A 232 1.00 -9.05 13.94
CA TYR A 232 0.32 -8.04 13.15
C TYR A 232 -1.11 -7.84 13.64
N ALA A 233 -1.63 -6.64 13.43
CA ALA A 233 -3.04 -6.34 13.53
C ALA A 233 -3.58 -5.95 12.14
N ILE A 234 -4.81 -6.34 11.82
CA ILE A 234 -5.47 -6.08 10.54
C ILE A 234 -6.92 -5.64 10.74
N VAL A 235 -7.37 -4.72 9.89
CA VAL A 235 -8.75 -4.22 9.84
C VAL A 235 -9.04 -3.82 8.39
N SER A 236 -10.30 -3.81 7.99
CA SER A 236 -10.71 -3.28 6.69
C SER A 236 -11.62 -2.09 6.87
N PHE A 237 -11.38 -1.00 6.14
CA PHE A 237 -12.14 0.23 6.24
C PHE A 237 -13.10 0.38 5.07
N LYS A 238 -14.40 0.46 5.34
CA LYS A 238 -15.37 0.89 4.34
C LYS A 238 -15.20 2.40 4.13
N ILE A 239 -14.96 2.79 2.88
CA ILE A 239 -14.81 4.19 2.46
C ILE A 239 -16.14 4.67 1.89
N ASN A 240 -16.70 5.72 2.48
CA ASN A 240 -17.99 6.23 2.06
C ASN A 240 -17.82 7.24 0.91
N TYR A 241 -18.77 7.27 -0.03
CA TYR A 241 -18.79 8.26 -1.11
C TYR A 241 -18.67 9.69 -0.57
N GLY A 242 -17.92 10.56 -1.25
CA GLY A 242 -17.57 11.90 -0.74
C GLY A 242 -16.37 11.96 0.19
N TRP A 243 -15.78 10.80 0.52
CA TRP A 243 -14.57 10.69 1.33
C TRP A 243 -13.49 9.91 0.61
N ALA A 244 -12.25 10.10 1.04
CA ALA A 244 -11.08 9.37 0.56
C ALA A 244 -10.28 8.83 1.75
N LEU A 245 -9.66 7.66 1.58
CA LEU A 245 -8.55 7.26 2.42
C LEU A 245 -7.25 7.72 1.77
N VAL A 246 -6.43 8.40 2.58
CA VAL A 246 -5.03 8.70 2.29
C VAL A 246 -4.19 7.72 3.07
N ILE A 247 -3.37 6.95 2.36
CA ILE A 247 -2.53 5.89 2.91
C ILE A 247 -1.09 6.38 2.83
N ALA A 248 -0.44 6.49 3.98
CA ALA A 248 0.93 6.99 4.08
C ALA A 248 1.92 5.97 3.48
N PRO A 249 3.09 6.45 2.99
CA PRO A 249 4.18 5.56 2.61
C PRO A 249 4.53 4.60 3.75
N GLY A 250 4.73 3.33 3.40
CA GLY A 250 5.08 2.24 4.32
C GLY A 250 3.89 1.61 5.07
N ALA A 251 2.68 2.15 4.95
CA ALA A 251 1.49 1.49 5.50
C ALA A 251 1.27 0.12 4.83
N ILE A 252 0.89 -0.89 5.61
CA ILE A 252 0.53 -2.21 5.09
C ILE A 252 -0.92 -2.14 4.63
N HIS A 253 -1.22 -2.56 3.40
CA HIS A 253 -2.55 -2.43 2.83
C HIS A 253 -2.90 -3.52 1.79
N ASP A 254 -4.18 -3.54 1.40
CA ASP A 254 -4.75 -4.32 0.32
C ASP A 254 -6.07 -3.67 -0.17
N ASP A 255 -6.21 -3.54 -1.49
CA ASP A 255 -7.34 -2.92 -2.17
C ASP A 255 -8.22 -3.94 -2.93
N ALA A 256 -7.90 -5.24 -2.85
CA ALA A 256 -8.53 -6.30 -3.63
C ALA A 256 -10.03 -6.48 -3.37
N THR A 257 -10.55 -5.99 -2.24
CA THR A 257 -11.96 -6.17 -1.85
C THR A 257 -12.86 -5.01 -2.24
N LEU A 258 -12.32 -3.94 -2.84
CA LEU A 258 -13.11 -2.81 -3.35
C LEU A 258 -14.04 -3.24 -4.49
N THR A 259 -15.20 -2.60 -4.62
CA THR A 259 -16.17 -2.88 -5.70
C THR A 259 -16.81 -1.60 -6.24
N GLY A 260 -16.93 -1.48 -7.56
CA GLY A 260 -17.39 -0.27 -8.25
C GLY A 260 -16.23 0.59 -8.78
N PRO A 261 -16.53 1.81 -9.29
CA PRO A 261 -15.52 2.72 -9.80
C PRO A 261 -14.78 3.43 -8.66
N TYR A 262 -13.47 3.21 -8.56
CA TYR A 262 -12.59 3.87 -7.60
C TYR A 262 -11.47 4.61 -8.33
N ILE A 263 -11.10 5.79 -7.84
CA ILE A 263 -9.74 6.29 -8.08
C ILE A 263 -8.81 5.64 -7.06
N ILE A 264 -7.79 4.97 -7.57
CA ILE A 264 -6.64 4.52 -6.79
C ILE A 264 -5.43 5.35 -7.19
N GLY A 265 -4.86 6.02 -6.21
CA GLY A 265 -3.61 6.77 -6.36
C GLY A 265 -2.43 5.84 -6.15
N LEU A 266 -1.56 5.72 -7.15
CA LEU A 266 -0.30 4.96 -7.07
C LEU A 266 0.75 5.61 -7.97
N THR A 267 2.02 5.23 -7.82
CA THR A 267 3.05 5.57 -8.83
C THR A 267 3.55 4.31 -9.52
N THR A 268 3.91 4.45 -10.78
CA THR A 268 4.53 3.40 -11.60
C THR A 268 6.05 3.57 -11.70
N ASN A 269 6.59 4.68 -11.20
CA ASN A 269 8.01 4.99 -11.18
C ASN A 269 8.64 4.48 -9.88
N VAL A 270 8.60 3.16 -9.70
CA VAL A 270 8.98 2.51 -8.44
C VAL A 270 10.27 1.73 -8.58
N ASP A 271 11.06 1.72 -7.51
CA ASP A 271 12.12 0.74 -7.36
C ASP A 271 11.46 -0.59 -6.97
N THR A 272 11.60 -1.61 -7.83
CA THR A 272 11.01 -2.93 -7.62
C THR A 272 11.56 -3.63 -6.37
N GLU A 273 12.72 -3.21 -5.85
CA GLU A 273 13.28 -3.72 -4.59
C GLU A 273 12.57 -3.15 -3.36
N HIS A 274 11.89 -2.01 -3.50
CA HIS A 274 11.17 -1.34 -2.40
C HIS A 274 9.67 -1.61 -2.40
N VAL A 275 9.17 -2.27 -3.45
CA VAL A 275 7.80 -2.77 -3.51
C VAL A 275 7.74 -4.18 -2.93
N ASN A 276 7.02 -4.34 -1.83
CA ASN A 276 6.80 -5.65 -1.22
C ASN A 276 5.30 -5.98 -1.24
N THR A 277 4.89 -6.76 -2.24
CA THR A 277 3.58 -7.38 -2.31
C THR A 277 3.74 -8.85 -1.97
N ALA A 278 3.03 -9.35 -0.97
CA ALA A 278 3.17 -10.71 -0.50
C ALA A 278 1.82 -11.42 -0.38
N LEU A 279 1.75 -12.63 -0.95
CA LEU A 279 0.53 -13.43 -0.92
C LEU A 279 0.45 -14.19 0.40
N MET A 280 -0.74 -14.17 1.02
CA MET A 280 -1.00 -14.85 2.26
C MET A 280 -1.15 -16.36 2.02
N ARG A 281 -0.45 -17.14 2.83
CA ARG A 281 -0.43 -18.60 2.78
C ARG A 281 -0.67 -19.18 4.16
N THR A 282 -1.43 -20.27 4.21
CA THR A 282 -1.50 -21.11 5.41
C THR A 282 -0.12 -21.65 5.78
N LYS A 283 0.01 -22.22 6.97
CA LYS A 283 1.27 -22.87 7.41
C LYS A 283 1.76 -23.96 6.44
N ASP A 284 0.83 -24.62 5.75
CA ASP A 284 1.09 -25.71 4.82
C ASP A 284 1.14 -25.22 3.36
N ASP A 285 1.43 -23.94 3.13
CA ASP A 285 1.60 -23.29 1.82
C ASP A 285 0.37 -23.32 0.89
N ARG A 286 -0.82 -23.59 1.44
CA ARG A 286 -2.10 -23.44 0.72
C ARG A 286 -2.52 -21.96 0.66
N LEU A 287 -3.36 -21.62 -0.32
CA LEU A 287 -4.02 -20.31 -0.38
C LEU A 287 -4.75 -20.04 0.94
N MET A 288 -4.50 -18.87 1.51
CA MET A 288 -5.18 -18.41 2.71
C MET A 288 -6.58 -17.90 2.35
N ASP A 289 -7.60 -18.30 3.11
CA ASP A 289 -8.93 -17.73 2.99
C ASP A 289 -9.05 -16.49 3.89
N ALA A 290 -9.41 -15.34 3.33
CA ALA A 290 -9.78 -14.17 4.13
C ALA A 290 -11.28 -13.97 4.07
N VAL A 291 -11.88 -13.78 5.24
CA VAL A 291 -13.32 -13.60 5.43
C VAL A 291 -13.55 -12.23 6.02
N LEU A 292 -14.16 -11.34 5.23
CA LEU A 292 -14.59 -10.03 5.71
C LEU A 292 -15.78 -10.20 6.66
N ILE A 293 -15.63 -9.74 7.90
CA ILE A 293 -16.68 -9.76 8.91
C ILE A 293 -17.20 -8.35 9.09
N ASN A 294 -18.41 -8.08 8.60
CA ASN A 294 -19.14 -6.89 9.02
C ASN A 294 -19.55 -7.08 10.48
N PRO A 295 -19.08 -6.24 11.42
CA PRO A 295 -19.54 -6.32 12.79
C PRO A 295 -21.06 -6.16 12.78
N SER A 296 -21.77 -7.13 13.38
CA SER A 296 -23.18 -6.96 13.71
C SER A 296 -23.32 -5.62 14.43
N SER A 297 -24.22 -4.78 13.95
CA SER A 297 -24.51 -3.43 14.45
C SER A 297 -25.12 -3.45 15.86
N GLU A 298 -24.41 -4.00 16.83
CA GLU A 298 -24.80 -3.95 18.23
C GLU A 298 -24.01 -2.86 18.95
N PRO A 299 -24.69 -1.86 19.54
CA PRO A 299 -24.04 -0.89 20.40
C PRO A 299 -23.70 -1.60 21.71
N LEU A 300 -22.45 -1.99 21.89
CA LEU A 300 -21.99 -2.53 23.17
C LEU A 300 -21.67 -1.38 24.12
N SER A 301 -22.55 -1.17 25.09
CA SER A 301 -22.24 -0.51 26.35
C SER A 301 -21.22 -1.36 27.12
N GLY A 302 -20.03 -0.84 27.40
CA GLY A 302 -19.08 -1.55 28.26
C GLY A 302 -17.69 -0.90 28.28
N ASP A 303 -17.34 -0.42 29.46
CA ASP A 303 -16.07 0.21 29.83
C ASP A 303 -14.83 -0.58 29.37
N GLY A 304 -14.21 -0.16 28.26
CA GLY A 304 -12.99 -0.75 27.70
C GLY A 304 -11.83 0.25 27.69
N ILE A 305 -11.27 0.53 28.86
CA ILE A 305 -10.13 1.43 29.03
C ILE A 305 -8.82 0.66 28.75
N THR A 306 -8.17 0.97 27.63
CA THR A 306 -6.70 0.91 27.50
C THR A 306 -6.23 2.28 27.06
N SER A 307 -5.58 3.01 27.98
CA SER A 307 -5.38 4.45 27.83
C SER A 307 -4.39 4.78 26.70
N ILE A 308 -4.81 5.68 25.81
CA ILE A 308 -4.08 6.30 24.68
C ILE A 308 -2.65 6.78 25.05
N LYS A 309 -2.34 6.98 26.34
CA LYS A 309 -0.99 7.30 26.84
C LYS A 309 0.02 6.16 26.66
N GLN A 310 -0.39 4.90 26.65
CA GLN A 310 0.51 3.75 26.46
C GLN A 310 0.89 3.55 24.98
N CYS A 311 0.00 3.90 24.04
CA CYS A 311 0.30 3.83 22.61
C CYS A 311 1.38 4.85 22.18
N LYS A 312 1.37 6.07 22.72
CA LYS A 312 2.35 7.11 22.33
C LYS A 312 3.80 6.75 22.67
N ALA A 313 4.05 6.00 23.75
CA ALA A 313 5.41 5.60 24.14
C ALA A 313 5.92 4.40 23.32
N LEU A 314 5.04 3.50 22.89
CA LEU A 314 5.41 2.38 22.00
C LEU A 314 5.71 2.84 20.56
N LEU A 315 4.96 3.81 20.04
CA LEU A 315 5.06 4.29 18.66
C LEU A 315 6.42 4.94 18.34
N PHE A 316 7.05 5.64 19.29
CA PHE A 316 8.36 6.27 19.11
C PHE A 316 9.52 5.26 19.25
N ALA A 317 9.32 4.19 20.03
CA ALA A 317 10.28 3.10 20.15
C ALA A 317 10.23 2.16 18.92
N GLN A 318 9.04 1.92 18.36
CA GLN A 318 8.84 1.02 17.22
C GLN A 318 9.40 1.55 15.90
N SER A 319 9.33 2.87 15.64
CA SER A 319 9.92 3.46 14.43
C SER A 319 11.46 3.44 14.43
N GLN A 320 12.08 3.48 15.61
CA GLN A 320 13.53 3.34 15.78
C GLN A 320 13.96 1.86 15.71
N MET A 321 13.16 0.94 16.27
CA MET A 321 13.46 -0.50 16.23
C MET A 321 13.29 -1.10 14.82
N SER A 322 12.24 -0.75 14.07
CA SER A 322 12.03 -1.28 12.71
C SER A 322 13.12 -0.83 11.74
N ARG A 323 13.54 0.44 11.83
CA ARG A 323 14.67 0.97 11.06
C ARG A 323 15.98 0.26 11.42
N LYS A 324 16.22 0.02 12.71
CA LYS A 324 17.42 -0.71 13.17
C LYS A 324 17.44 -2.15 12.68
N THR A 325 16.35 -2.91 12.83
CA THR A 325 16.28 -4.31 12.39
C THR A 325 16.45 -4.46 10.88
N ASN A 326 15.88 -3.56 10.08
CA ASN A 326 16.04 -3.57 8.62
C ASN A 326 17.50 -3.26 8.22
N LEU A 327 18.15 -2.30 8.89
CA LEU A 327 19.56 -1.97 8.65
C LEU A 327 20.49 -3.12 9.06
N GLU A 328 20.23 -3.79 10.18
CA GLU A 328 21.00 -4.96 10.62
C GLU A 328 20.84 -6.12 9.62
N SER A 329 19.63 -6.38 9.13
CA SER A 329 19.37 -7.41 8.12
C SER A 329 20.10 -7.12 6.81
N LEU A 330 19.99 -5.87 6.32
CA LEU A 330 20.69 -5.41 5.12
C LEU A 330 22.21 -5.60 5.26
N ALA A 331 22.78 -5.11 6.37
CA ALA A 331 24.21 -5.22 6.66
C ALA A 331 24.67 -6.68 6.75
N ARG A 332 23.92 -7.59 7.40
CA ARG A 332 24.25 -9.02 7.48
C ARG A 332 24.21 -9.74 6.14
N SER A 333 23.39 -9.27 5.20
CA SER A 333 23.22 -9.90 3.89
C SER A 333 24.23 -9.40 2.85
N ALA A 334 24.89 -8.27 3.10
CA ALA A 334 25.68 -7.53 2.10
C ALA A 334 26.74 -8.38 1.38
N ASP A 335 27.54 -9.16 2.12
CA ASP A 335 28.61 -9.98 1.53
C ASP A 335 28.11 -11.18 0.73
N LYS A 336 26.82 -11.52 0.86
CA LYS A 336 26.19 -12.62 0.12
C LYS A 336 25.56 -12.16 -1.19
N ARG A 337 25.54 -10.85 -1.45
CA ARG A 337 24.93 -10.25 -2.64
C ARG A 337 25.90 -10.24 -3.84
N PRO A 338 25.38 -10.24 -5.07
CA PRO A 338 26.18 -9.99 -6.27
C PRO A 338 26.96 -8.68 -6.18
N GLU A 339 28.10 -8.61 -6.86
CA GLU A 339 29.06 -7.49 -6.76
C GLU A 339 28.42 -6.10 -6.97
N LYS A 340 27.52 -5.99 -7.95
CA LYS A 340 26.81 -4.74 -8.27
C LYS A 340 25.89 -4.27 -7.12
N GLU A 341 25.14 -5.19 -6.52
CA GLU A 341 24.25 -4.90 -5.38
C GLU A 341 25.06 -4.62 -4.11
N ARG A 342 26.15 -5.37 -3.88
CA ARG A 342 27.07 -5.12 -2.77
C ARG A 342 27.63 -3.70 -2.81
N LEU A 343 27.98 -3.19 -3.99
CA LEU A 343 28.45 -1.81 -4.17
C LEU A 343 27.37 -0.76 -3.89
N GLN A 344 26.11 -1.03 -4.20
CA GLN A 344 24.98 -0.16 -3.86
C GLN A 344 24.75 -0.12 -2.34
N ILE A 345 24.75 -1.29 -1.70
CA ILE A 345 24.63 -1.42 -0.24
C ILE A 345 25.78 -0.69 0.46
N PHE A 346 27.00 -0.87 -0.03
CA PHE A 346 28.19 -0.17 0.46
C PHE A 346 28.03 1.36 0.43
N ASN A 347 27.63 1.93 -0.70
CA ASN A 347 27.41 3.38 -0.84
C ASN A 347 26.27 3.87 0.07
N TYR A 348 25.22 3.07 0.23
CA TYR A 348 24.12 3.37 1.14
C TYR A 348 24.59 3.39 2.61
N LEU A 349 25.36 2.39 3.05
CA LEU A 349 25.91 2.32 4.41
C LEU A 349 26.82 3.52 4.71
N LYS A 350 27.62 3.98 3.74
CA LYS A 350 28.44 5.20 3.89
C LYS A 350 27.64 6.48 4.09
N SER A 351 26.39 6.51 3.65
CA SER A 351 25.49 7.67 3.82
C SER A 351 24.82 7.72 5.20
N LEU A 352 24.95 6.66 6.02
CA LEU A 352 24.32 6.59 7.33
C LEU A 352 25.04 7.49 8.35
N PRO A 353 24.33 7.96 9.40
CA PRO A 353 24.96 8.63 10.54
C PRO A 353 26.06 7.77 11.16
N ALA A 354 27.15 8.40 11.61
CA ALA A 354 28.34 7.71 12.13
C ALA A 354 28.02 6.75 13.28
N ASP A 355 27.11 7.14 14.20
CA ASP A 355 26.69 6.29 15.31
C ASP A 355 25.96 5.03 14.84
N THR A 356 25.06 5.17 13.86
CA THR A 356 24.35 4.04 13.25
C THR A 356 25.30 3.12 12.49
N LEU A 357 26.24 3.68 11.73
CA LEU A 357 27.22 2.89 10.99
C LEU A 357 28.19 2.14 11.94
N SER A 358 28.55 2.75 13.07
CA SER A 358 29.36 2.12 14.12
C SER A 358 28.68 0.88 14.72
N GLU A 359 27.35 0.91 14.89
CA GLU A 359 26.59 -0.27 15.36
C GLU A 359 26.56 -1.41 14.34
N LEU A 360 26.58 -1.09 13.04
CA LEU A 360 26.43 -2.06 11.95
C LEU A 360 27.76 -2.66 11.47
N ARG A 361 28.90 -2.00 11.72
CA ARG A 361 30.21 -2.35 11.13
C ARG A 361 30.64 -3.81 11.35
N HIS A 362 30.18 -4.44 12.42
CA HIS A 362 30.55 -5.81 12.80
C HIS A 362 29.70 -6.90 12.12
N LEU A 363 28.72 -6.51 11.28
CA LEU A 363 27.73 -7.43 10.72
C LEU A 363 28.12 -8.05 9.37
N SER A 364 29.09 -7.45 8.68
CA SER A 364 29.65 -7.90 7.39
C SER A 364 30.96 -7.18 7.09
N ASP A 365 31.76 -7.74 6.18
CA ASP A 365 32.98 -7.11 5.67
C ASP A 365 32.62 -5.82 4.90
N THR A 366 31.53 -5.83 4.14
CA THR A 366 31.02 -4.63 3.44
C THR A 366 30.65 -3.50 4.42
N ALA A 367 30.03 -3.81 5.56
CA ALA A 367 29.69 -2.80 6.57
C ALA A 367 30.94 -2.28 7.31
N GLN A 368 31.90 -3.16 7.57
CA GLN A 368 33.19 -2.78 8.15
C GLN A 368 33.95 -1.84 7.21
N GLU A 369 34.01 -2.16 5.91
CA GLU A 369 34.65 -1.33 4.89
C GLU A 369 33.99 0.06 4.77
N ALA A 370 32.65 0.11 4.79
CA ALA A 370 31.91 1.38 4.78
C ALA A 370 32.26 2.24 6.01
N TYR A 371 32.32 1.63 7.20
CA TYR A 371 32.72 2.33 8.42
C TYR A 371 34.16 2.85 8.35
N ASP A 372 35.09 2.03 7.88
CA ASP A 372 36.51 2.38 7.82
C ASP A 372 36.77 3.52 6.83
N GLN A 373 36.09 3.52 5.67
CA GLN A 373 36.20 4.62 4.72
C GLN A 373 35.55 5.91 5.23
N THR A 374 34.38 5.85 5.87
CA THR A 374 33.70 7.03 6.41
C THR A 374 34.45 7.62 7.62
N SER A 375 35.15 6.78 8.39
CA SER A 375 35.94 7.19 9.56
C SER A 375 37.39 7.55 9.23
N GLY A 376 37.81 7.45 7.96
CA GLY A 376 39.19 7.73 7.53
C GLY A 376 40.23 6.73 8.03
N LEU A 377 39.81 5.50 8.35
CA LEU A 377 40.66 4.41 8.84
C LEU A 377 41.27 3.56 7.71
N ALA A 378 40.76 3.69 6.48
CA ALA A 378 41.30 3.07 5.28
C ALA A 378 41.85 4.13 4.30
N LEU A 379 43.05 3.88 3.75
CA LEU A 379 43.58 4.63 2.61
C LEU A 379 42.82 4.21 1.35
N LEU A 380 42.22 5.17 0.64
CA LEU A 380 41.66 4.97 -0.71
C LEU A 380 42.75 4.32 -1.59
N GLN A 381 42.52 3.08 -2.03
CA GLN A 381 43.31 2.44 -3.09
C GLN A 381 42.68 2.71 -4.45
#